data_AF-A0A2D0JV98-F1
#
_entry.id   AF-A0A2D0JV98-F1
#
_cell.length_a   1.000
_cell.length_b   1.000
_cell.length_c   1.000
_cell.angle_alpha   90.00
_cell.angle_beta   90.00
_cell.angle_gamma   90.00
#
_symmetry.space_group_name_H-M   'P 1'
#
loop_
_entity.id
_entity.type
_entity.pdbx_description
1 polymer ?
#
loop_
_entity_poly.entity_id
_entity_poly.type
_entity_poly.pdbx_seq_one_letter_code
_entity_poly.pdbx_strand_id
1 'polypeptide(L)'
;MKNNRKQVNIFFISTLSALFLIFISQYVIDKREIKIGLAVIPILPMLFAVILGMIISTNFIRNKFTFWGKLFTKKEEDFCGKMVGIGLLVLGTQYAGMIVPNIKMILSIGIPLFIQEIGNLLPIFIAIPLAIKFGFGRRAIGAGSSISREPSIAVIQGKFGTGSPEYIGVLAIYLCGSVIGTVWFSALGSLAPLTGLHPMALAAGSGVGSGSMLSAASGALIHGLDEVMAQKVLSVAAASNLLSSALGALSLTYLGLPLSEKIYKIFTKEETV
;
A
#
# COMPACT_ATOMS: atom_id res chain seq x y z
N MET A 1 19.15 5.32 33.49
CA MET A 1 18.65 6.71 33.40
C MET A 1 17.53 6.77 32.36
N LYS A 2 16.27 6.96 32.78
CA LYS A 2 15.14 7.19 31.84
C LYS A 2 15.37 8.52 31.14
N ASN A 3 15.74 8.48 29.86
CA ASN A 3 15.94 9.69 29.08
C ASN A 3 14.57 10.39 28.93
N ASN A 4 14.34 11.41 29.76
CA ASN A 4 13.08 12.15 29.82
C ASN A 4 13.06 13.22 28.72
N ARG A 5 13.15 12.78 27.45
CA ARG A 5 12.98 13.67 26.30
C ARG A 5 11.57 14.24 26.31
N LYS A 6 11.47 15.57 26.25
CA LYS A 6 10.20 16.29 26.09
C LYS A 6 9.53 15.84 24.78
N GLN A 7 8.20 15.75 24.78
CA GLN A 7 7.40 15.32 23.62
C GLN A 7 7.64 16.20 22.38
N VAL A 8 7.91 17.49 22.60
CA VAL A 8 8.32 18.44 21.55
C VAL A 8 9.60 17.98 20.84
N ASN A 9 10.60 17.48 21.57
CA ASN A 9 11.84 17.00 20.97
C ASN A 9 11.59 15.73 20.14
N ILE A 10 10.71 14.84 20.59
CA ILE A 10 10.33 13.62 19.85
C ILE A 10 9.67 14.00 18.52
N PHE A 11 8.75 14.98 18.55
CA PHE A 11 8.12 15.53 17.35
C PHE A 11 9.16 16.06 16.37
N PHE A 12 10.02 16.98 16.80
CA PHE A 12 11.02 17.59 15.91
C PHE A 12 12.03 16.57 15.37
N ILE A 13 12.55 15.68 16.21
CA ILE A 13 13.51 14.64 15.78
C ILE A 13 12.87 13.74 14.73
N SER A 14 11.66 13.24 14.98
CA SER A 14 10.98 12.30 14.08
C SER A 14 10.63 12.96 12.74
N THR A 15 10.04 14.15 12.79
CA THR A 15 9.63 14.90 11.59
C THR A 15 10.83 15.36 10.77
N LEU A 16 11.85 15.96 11.38
CA LEU A 16 13.05 16.40 10.66
C LEU A 16 13.78 15.22 10.03
N SER A 17 13.83 14.08 10.73
CA SER A 17 14.46 12.88 10.17
C SER A 17 13.70 12.34 8.96
N ALA A 18 12.37 12.29 9.03
CA ALA A 18 11.54 11.89 7.89
C ALA A 18 11.73 12.85 6.71
N LEU A 19 11.68 14.18 6.95
CA LEU A 19 11.93 15.19 5.94
C LEU A 19 13.33 15.08 5.32
N PHE A 20 14.35 14.83 6.13
CA PHE A 20 15.72 14.66 5.69
C PHE A 20 15.87 13.41 4.81
N LEU A 21 15.24 12.28 5.18
CA LEU A 21 15.24 11.08 4.35
C LEU A 21 14.51 11.28 3.02
N ILE A 22 13.38 11.98 3.04
CA ILE A 22 12.64 12.34 1.82
C ILE A 22 13.50 13.26 0.94
N PHE A 23 14.13 14.28 1.53
CA PHE A 23 15.00 15.21 0.82
C PHE A 23 16.20 14.49 0.19
N ILE A 24 16.92 13.64 0.93
CA ILE A 24 18.02 12.83 0.37
C ILE A 24 17.50 11.96 -0.76
N SER A 25 16.36 11.29 -0.57
CA SER A 25 15.81 10.42 -1.60
C SER A 25 15.46 11.20 -2.85
N GLN A 26 14.87 12.39 -2.74
CA GLN A 26 14.57 13.26 -3.87
C GLN A 26 15.84 13.81 -4.54
N TYR A 27 16.78 14.33 -3.75
CA TYR A 27 17.99 14.98 -4.25
C TYR A 27 18.96 14.01 -4.93
N VAL A 28 19.18 12.84 -4.34
CA VAL A 28 20.16 11.86 -4.85
C VAL A 28 19.61 11.08 -6.03
N ILE A 29 18.33 10.71 -5.97
CA ILE A 29 17.77 9.75 -6.91
C ILE A 29 17.13 10.48 -8.09
N ASP A 30 16.58 11.67 -7.85
CA ASP A 30 15.72 12.39 -8.80
C ASP A 30 14.57 11.51 -9.32
N LYS A 31 13.60 12.10 -10.00
CA LYS A 31 12.54 11.31 -10.63
C LYS A 31 13.11 10.61 -11.86
N ARG A 32 13.49 9.34 -11.71
CA ARG A 32 13.99 8.52 -12.83
C ARG A 32 12.89 7.68 -13.44
N GLU A 33 12.89 7.61 -14.75
CA GLU A 33 12.04 6.71 -15.51
C GLU A 33 12.94 5.66 -16.16
N ILE A 34 12.74 4.38 -15.82
CA ILE A 34 13.37 3.31 -16.58
C ILE A 34 12.45 2.97 -17.73
N LYS A 35 12.94 3.20 -18.95
CA LYS A 35 12.27 2.77 -20.18
C LYS A 35 12.75 1.37 -20.53
N ILE A 36 11.88 0.37 -20.42
CA ILE A 36 12.12 -1.00 -20.85
C ILE A 36 11.16 -1.31 -22.00
N GLY A 37 11.61 -1.10 -23.24
CA GLY A 37 10.76 -1.24 -24.42
C GLY A 37 9.55 -0.30 -24.37
N LEU A 38 8.34 -0.87 -24.33
CA LEU A 38 7.07 -0.12 -24.24
C LEU A 38 6.69 0.26 -22.80
N ALA A 39 7.36 -0.31 -21.79
CA ALA A 39 7.09 -0.04 -20.38
C ALA A 39 7.94 1.13 -19.88
N VAL A 40 7.30 2.14 -19.30
CA VAL A 40 7.95 3.22 -18.55
C VAL A 40 7.69 2.99 -17.07
N ILE A 41 8.72 2.60 -16.32
CA ILE A 41 8.62 2.36 -14.88
C ILE A 41 9.08 3.64 -14.18
N PRO A 42 8.17 4.53 -13.73
CA PRO A 42 8.55 5.65 -12.88
C PRO A 42 9.08 5.10 -11.56
N ILE A 43 10.33 5.47 -11.26
CA ILE A 43 10.92 5.24 -9.96
C ILE A 43 10.65 6.46 -9.10
N LEU A 44 9.68 6.32 -8.20
CA LEU A 44 9.29 7.38 -7.29
C LEU A 44 10.34 7.53 -6.17
N PRO A 45 10.93 8.72 -5.96
CA PRO A 45 11.87 8.95 -4.86
C PRO A 45 11.32 8.55 -3.48
N MET A 46 10.01 8.69 -3.29
CA MET A 46 9.32 8.29 -2.05
C MET A 46 9.52 6.81 -1.69
N LEU A 47 9.63 5.91 -2.69
CA LEU A 47 9.88 4.49 -2.46
C LEU A 47 11.22 4.27 -1.73
N PHE A 48 12.25 5.00 -2.12
CA PHE A 48 13.56 4.89 -1.49
C PHE A 48 13.58 5.49 -0.10
N ALA A 49 12.81 6.55 0.16
CA ALA A 49 12.66 7.07 1.52
C ALA A 49 12.12 6.00 2.48
N VAL A 50 11.16 5.19 2.01
CA VAL A 50 10.63 4.04 2.78
C VAL A 50 11.69 2.95 2.96
N ILE A 51 12.39 2.56 1.89
CA ILE A 51 13.46 1.53 1.96
C ILE A 51 14.56 1.96 2.93
N LEU A 52 15.05 3.20 2.81
CA LEU A 52 16.06 3.77 3.70
C LEU A 52 15.55 3.83 5.14
N GLY A 53 14.29 4.24 5.35
CA GLY A 53 13.65 4.23 6.66
C GLY A 53 13.60 2.84 7.29
N MET A 54 13.21 1.82 6.52
CA MET A 54 13.21 0.42 6.97
C MET A 54 14.63 -0.06 7.34
N ILE A 55 15.62 0.22 6.49
CA ILE A 55 17.02 -0.14 6.71
C ILE A 55 17.53 0.51 8.00
N ILE A 56 17.33 1.82 8.17
CA ILE A 56 17.76 2.58 9.36
C ILE A 56 17.06 2.10 10.63
N SER A 57 15.79 1.67 10.52
CA SER A 57 15.00 1.14 11.64
C SER A 57 15.45 -0.25 12.10
N THR A 58 16.23 -0.98 11.29
CA THR A 58 16.71 -2.32 11.69
C THR A 58 17.59 -2.27 12.95
N ASN A 59 17.40 -3.26 13.83
CA ASN A 59 18.19 -3.39 15.05
C ASN A 59 19.71 -3.47 14.78
N PHE A 60 20.10 -4.03 13.63
CA PHE A 60 21.49 -4.11 13.20
C PHE A 60 22.12 -2.71 13.04
N ILE A 61 21.46 -1.83 12.29
CA ILE A 61 21.96 -0.46 12.06
C ILE A 61 21.86 0.38 13.33
N ARG A 62 20.79 0.19 14.12
CA ARG A 62 20.60 0.86 15.40
C ARG A 62 21.72 0.56 16.39
N ASN A 63 22.22 -0.68 16.40
CA ASN A 63 23.30 -1.11 17.29
C ASN A 63 24.68 -0.72 16.74
N LYS A 64 24.88 -0.73 15.41
CA LYS A 64 26.15 -0.36 14.77
C LYS A 64 26.41 1.15 14.84
N PHE A 65 25.38 1.98 14.68
CA PHE A 65 25.48 3.43 14.78
C PHE A 65 24.83 3.93 16.07
N THR A 66 25.61 3.97 17.16
CA THR A 66 25.15 4.37 18.51
C THR A 66 24.52 5.77 18.57
N PHE A 67 24.88 6.68 17.67
CA PHE A 67 24.23 8.00 17.55
C PHE A 67 22.78 7.88 17.06
N TRP A 68 22.56 7.09 15.99
CA TRP A 68 21.22 6.81 15.44
C TRP A 68 20.35 6.03 16.43
N GLY A 69 20.92 5.03 17.11
CA GLY A 69 20.20 4.28 18.13
C GLY A 69 19.83 5.09 19.38
N LYS A 70 20.56 6.16 19.68
CA LYS A 70 20.17 7.13 20.72
C LYS A 70 19.10 8.09 20.23
N LEU A 71 19.01 8.40 18.95
CA LEU A 71 18.00 9.29 18.37
C LEU A 71 16.64 8.60 18.22
N PHE A 72 16.60 7.37 17.69
CA PHE A 72 15.37 6.62 17.47
C PHE A 72 15.16 5.57 18.55
N THR A 73 14.42 5.93 19.59
CA THR A 73 14.02 5.00 20.66
C THR A 73 12.58 4.52 20.43
N LYS A 74 12.11 3.60 21.27
CA LYS A 74 10.70 3.14 21.26
C LYS A 74 9.69 4.29 21.38
N LYS A 75 10.08 5.43 21.98
CA LYS A 75 9.20 6.60 22.09
C LYS A 75 8.97 7.28 20.74
N GLU A 76 10.03 7.45 19.95
CA GLU A 76 9.95 7.97 18.59
C GLU A 76 9.18 6.98 17.68
N GLU A 77 9.39 5.68 17.84
CA GLU A 77 8.67 4.64 17.10
C GLU A 77 7.15 4.67 17.39
N ASP A 78 6.75 4.72 18.67
CA ASP A 78 5.34 4.83 19.07
C ASP A 78 4.70 6.15 18.61
N PHE A 79 5.46 7.25 18.67
CA PHE A 79 5.02 8.54 18.15
C PHE A 79 4.78 8.48 16.63
N CYS A 80 5.74 7.96 15.87
CA CYS A 80 5.62 7.77 14.42
C CYS A 80 4.43 6.88 14.07
N GLY A 81 4.22 5.77 14.80
CA GLY A 81 3.07 4.89 14.62
C GLY A 81 1.73 5.63 14.75
N LYS A 82 1.62 6.55 15.72
CA LYS A 82 0.44 7.43 15.87
C LYS A 82 0.32 8.45 14.75
N MET A 83 1.43 9.01 14.27
CA MET A 83 1.44 9.99 13.17
C MET A 83 1.00 9.40 11.83
N VAL A 84 1.15 8.08 11.61
CA VAL A 84 0.63 7.41 10.41
C VAL A 84 -0.86 7.69 10.23
N GLY A 85 -1.66 7.57 11.31
CA GLY A 85 -3.09 7.84 11.25
C GLY A 85 -3.42 9.28 10.82
N ILE A 86 -2.67 10.26 11.33
CA ILE A 86 -2.83 11.67 10.92
C ILE A 86 -2.43 11.86 9.45
N GLY A 87 -1.34 11.23 9.02
CA GLY A 87 -0.89 11.25 7.62
C GLY A 87 -1.95 10.70 6.66
N LEU A 88 -2.62 9.61 7.04
CA LEU A 88 -3.73 9.03 6.26
C LEU A 88 -4.92 9.99 6.12
N LEU A 89 -5.24 10.79 7.15
CA LEU A 89 -6.29 11.81 7.06
C LEU A 89 -5.92 12.92 6.06
N VAL A 90 -4.67 13.37 6.07
CA VAL A 90 -4.17 14.38 5.11
C VAL A 90 -4.21 13.81 3.69
N LEU A 91 -3.78 12.57 3.50
CA LEU A 91 -3.85 11.89 2.20
C LEU A 91 -5.30 11.72 1.73
N GLY A 92 -6.23 11.33 2.60
CA GLY A 92 -7.66 11.25 2.27
C GLY A 92 -8.23 12.59 1.83
N THR A 93 -7.83 13.68 2.48
CA THR A 93 -8.20 15.04 2.11
C THR A 93 -7.64 15.43 0.74
N GLN A 94 -6.40 15.05 0.45
CA GLN A 94 -5.79 15.25 -0.87
C GLN A 94 -6.56 14.50 -1.96
N TYR A 95 -6.99 13.26 -1.72
CA TYR A 95 -7.83 12.51 -2.68
C TYR A 95 -9.18 13.19 -2.91
N ALA A 96 -9.82 13.70 -1.86
CA ALA A 96 -11.04 14.49 -2.04
C ALA A 96 -10.80 15.70 -2.96
N GLY A 97 -9.68 16.42 -2.79
CA GLY A 97 -9.27 17.50 -3.68
C GLY A 97 -9.07 17.08 -5.15
N MET A 98 -8.60 15.85 -5.38
CA MET A 98 -8.45 15.28 -6.74
C MET A 98 -9.80 14.87 -7.36
N ILE A 99 -10.79 14.52 -6.54
CA ILE A 99 -12.11 14.04 -6.96
C ILE A 99 -13.05 15.21 -7.28
N VAL A 100 -13.01 16.27 -6.47
CA VAL A 100 -13.94 17.42 -6.54
C VAL A 100 -14.08 18.03 -7.95
N PRO A 101 -13.00 18.29 -8.72
CA PRO A 101 -13.11 18.87 -10.06
C PRO A 101 -13.96 18.04 -11.03
N ASN A 102 -13.98 16.71 -10.85
CA ASN A 102 -14.68 15.77 -11.72
C ASN A 102 -15.83 15.04 -11.01
N ILE A 103 -16.37 15.60 -9.92
CA ILE A 103 -17.32 14.90 -9.04
C ILE A 103 -18.56 14.36 -9.78
N LYS A 104 -19.12 15.11 -10.74
CA LYS A 104 -20.29 14.67 -11.52
C LYS A 104 -19.98 13.40 -12.34
N MET A 105 -18.78 13.33 -12.91
CA MET A 105 -18.30 12.16 -13.65
C MET A 105 -18.07 10.98 -12.71
N ILE A 106 -17.46 11.22 -11.54
CA ILE A 106 -17.23 10.16 -10.55
C ILE A 106 -18.55 9.56 -10.06
N LEU A 107 -19.56 10.40 -9.82
CA LEU A 107 -20.89 9.93 -9.43
C LEU A 107 -21.56 9.11 -10.54
N SER A 108 -21.38 9.46 -11.81
CA SER A 108 -21.95 8.67 -12.92
C SER A 108 -21.29 7.29 -13.09
N ILE A 109 -20.04 7.14 -12.66
CA ILE A 109 -19.32 5.84 -12.65
C ILE A 109 -19.28 5.18 -11.27
N GLY A 110 -20.09 5.65 -10.31
CA GLY A 110 -20.08 5.14 -8.93
C GLY A 110 -20.40 3.64 -8.83
N ILE A 111 -21.35 3.16 -9.63
CA ILE A 111 -21.70 1.72 -9.68
C ILE A 111 -20.51 0.90 -10.23
N PRO A 112 -19.92 1.23 -11.40
CA PRO A 112 -18.69 0.60 -11.86
C PRO A 112 -17.57 0.56 -10.82
N LEU A 113 -17.33 1.66 -10.10
CA LEU A 113 -16.31 1.72 -9.04
C LEU A 113 -16.63 0.77 -7.87
N PHE A 114 -17.90 0.71 -7.46
CA PHE A 114 -18.33 -0.23 -6.43
C PHE A 114 -18.15 -1.69 -6.86
N ILE A 115 -18.44 -2.03 -8.12
CA ILE A 115 -18.23 -3.37 -8.66
C ILE A 115 -16.73 -3.69 -8.74
N GLN A 116 -15.88 -2.72 -9.09
CA GLN A 116 -14.43 -2.91 -9.12
C GLN A 116 -13.87 -3.34 -7.76
N GLU A 117 -14.45 -2.87 -6.65
CA GLU A 117 -14.04 -3.31 -5.30
C GLU A 117 -14.27 -4.82 -5.08
N ILE A 118 -15.26 -5.42 -5.73
CA ILE A 118 -15.44 -6.88 -5.71
C ILE A 118 -14.30 -7.57 -6.47
N GLY A 119 -13.81 -6.94 -7.54
CA GLY A 119 -12.63 -7.38 -8.27
C GLY A 119 -11.38 -7.51 -7.39
N ASN A 120 -11.26 -6.69 -6.34
CA ASN A 120 -10.16 -6.78 -5.36
C ASN A 120 -10.16 -8.08 -4.54
N LEU A 121 -11.25 -8.87 -4.58
CA LEU A 121 -11.32 -10.20 -3.97
C LEU A 121 -10.81 -11.32 -4.89
N LEU A 122 -10.73 -11.08 -6.20
CA LEU A 122 -10.29 -12.09 -7.17
C LEU A 122 -8.87 -12.62 -6.90
N PRO A 123 -7.88 -11.78 -6.49
CA PRO A 123 -6.55 -12.26 -6.17
C PRO A 123 -6.50 -13.34 -5.09
N ILE A 124 -7.50 -13.42 -4.18
CA ILE A 124 -7.56 -14.42 -3.11
C ILE A 124 -7.54 -15.84 -3.68
N PHE A 125 -8.23 -16.07 -4.81
CA PHE A 125 -8.31 -17.37 -5.47
C PHE A 125 -6.96 -17.86 -6.01
N ILE A 126 -6.00 -16.96 -6.21
CA ILE A 126 -4.66 -17.29 -6.70
C ILE A 126 -3.64 -17.21 -5.58
N ALA A 127 -3.69 -16.15 -4.77
CA ALA A 127 -2.72 -15.87 -3.72
C ALA A 127 -2.76 -16.92 -2.61
N ILE A 128 -3.94 -17.34 -2.15
CA ILE A 128 -4.06 -18.32 -1.07
C ILE A 128 -3.53 -19.69 -1.51
N PRO A 129 -3.97 -20.30 -2.63
CA PRO A 129 -3.43 -21.59 -3.06
C PRO A 129 -1.93 -21.55 -3.31
N LEU A 130 -1.43 -20.48 -3.93
CA LEU A 130 -0.01 -20.33 -4.20
C LEU A 130 0.80 -20.25 -2.91
N ALA A 131 0.33 -19.48 -1.92
CA ALA A 131 0.99 -19.38 -0.63
C ALA A 131 0.98 -20.71 0.15
N ILE A 132 -0.10 -21.49 0.05
CA ILE A 132 -0.15 -22.83 0.65
C ILE A 132 0.90 -23.73 -0.01
N LYS A 133 0.98 -23.74 -1.35
CA LYS A 133 1.96 -24.54 -2.11
C LYS A 133 3.42 -24.20 -1.74
N PHE A 134 3.70 -22.95 -1.35
CA PHE A 134 5.02 -22.54 -0.85
C PHE A 134 5.25 -22.83 0.64
N GLY A 135 4.33 -23.51 1.32
CA GLY A 135 4.47 -23.93 2.71
C GLY A 135 4.22 -22.82 3.74
N PHE A 136 3.52 -21.74 3.38
CA PHE A 136 3.24 -20.65 4.32
C PHE A 136 2.20 -21.02 5.40
N GLY A 137 1.48 -22.13 5.23
CA GLY A 137 0.45 -22.61 6.16
C GLY A 137 -0.56 -21.51 6.46
N ARG A 138 -0.96 -21.37 7.73
CA ARG A 138 -1.92 -20.34 8.17
C ARG A 138 -1.51 -18.89 7.87
N ARG A 139 -0.21 -18.61 7.68
CA ARG A 139 0.24 -17.27 7.24
C ARG A 139 -0.30 -16.90 5.86
N ALA A 140 -0.64 -17.89 5.03
CA ALA A 140 -1.26 -17.69 3.74
C ALA A 140 -2.56 -16.89 3.86
N ILE A 141 -3.40 -17.18 4.87
CA ILE A 141 -4.69 -16.49 5.06
C ILE A 141 -4.46 -14.99 5.25
N GLY A 142 -3.61 -14.59 6.20
CA GLY A 142 -3.31 -13.17 6.43
C GLY A 142 -2.57 -12.50 5.27
N ALA A 143 -1.69 -13.22 4.58
CA ALA A 143 -0.92 -12.69 3.46
C ALA A 143 -1.74 -12.53 2.18
N GLY A 144 -2.69 -13.43 1.91
CA GLY A 144 -3.42 -13.52 0.65
C GLY A 144 -4.87 -13.03 0.71
N SER A 145 -5.39 -12.67 1.89
CA SER A 145 -6.78 -12.22 2.02
C SER A 145 -7.05 -10.81 1.50
N SER A 146 -6.01 -9.99 1.34
CA SER A 146 -6.07 -8.64 0.76
C SER A 146 -4.66 -8.14 0.41
N ILE A 147 -4.57 -6.93 -0.15
CA ILE A 147 -3.30 -6.21 -0.32
C ILE A 147 -2.66 -5.75 1.00
N SER A 148 -3.24 -6.14 2.14
CA SER A 148 -2.69 -5.99 3.48
C SER A 148 -2.36 -4.55 3.82
N ARG A 149 -3.37 -3.69 3.83
CA ARG A 149 -3.26 -2.28 4.27
C ARG A 149 -3.66 -2.14 5.73
N GLU A 150 -3.54 -0.94 6.29
CA GLU A 150 -3.79 -0.64 7.69
C GLU A 150 -5.14 -1.18 8.20
N PRO A 151 -6.26 -1.04 7.46
CA PRO A 151 -7.53 -1.62 7.89
C PRO A 151 -7.48 -3.16 7.91
N SER A 152 -6.71 -3.78 7.01
CA SER A 152 -6.54 -5.24 7.00
C SER A 152 -5.80 -5.75 8.22
N ILE A 153 -4.76 -5.04 8.67
CA ILE A 153 -4.03 -5.39 9.90
C ILE A 153 -4.99 -5.35 11.09
N ALA A 154 -5.78 -4.28 11.21
CA ALA A 154 -6.75 -4.13 12.29
C ALA A 154 -7.81 -5.24 12.29
N VAL A 155 -8.35 -5.60 11.12
CA VAL A 155 -9.34 -6.68 10.96
C VAL A 155 -8.74 -8.04 11.34
N ILE A 156 -7.55 -8.36 10.81
CA ILE A 156 -6.84 -9.62 11.12
C ILE A 156 -6.49 -9.70 12.61
N GLN A 157 -5.98 -8.63 13.19
CA GLN A 157 -5.66 -8.54 14.60
C GLN A 157 -6.90 -8.75 15.47
N GLY A 158 -8.02 -8.11 15.11
CA GLY A 158 -9.29 -8.25 15.83
C GLY A 158 -9.86 -9.67 15.77
N LYS A 159 -9.71 -10.37 14.64
CA LYS A 159 -10.26 -11.71 14.44
C LYS A 159 -9.36 -12.84 14.98
N PHE A 160 -8.05 -12.76 14.74
CA PHE A 160 -7.10 -13.84 15.03
C PHE A 160 -6.15 -13.54 16.19
N GLY A 161 -6.11 -12.29 16.67
CA GLY A 161 -5.21 -11.85 17.73
C GLY A 161 -3.80 -11.50 17.23
N THR A 162 -3.13 -10.64 18.01
CA THR A 162 -1.74 -10.23 17.76
C THR A 162 -0.79 -11.43 17.89
N GLY A 163 0.13 -11.57 16.94
CA GLY A 163 1.14 -12.64 16.96
C GLY A 163 0.66 -13.99 16.41
N SER A 164 -0.61 -14.09 15.99
CA SER A 164 -1.10 -15.24 15.21
C SER A 164 -0.35 -15.38 13.88
N PRO A 165 -0.31 -16.60 13.28
CA PRO A 165 0.27 -16.79 11.95
C PRO A 165 -0.34 -15.85 10.90
N GLU A 166 -1.66 -15.60 10.96
CA GLU A 166 -2.35 -14.64 10.09
C GLU A 166 -1.83 -13.22 10.28
N TYR A 167 -1.71 -12.79 11.54
CA TYR A 167 -1.19 -11.47 11.85
C TYR A 167 0.24 -11.28 11.32
N ILE A 168 1.07 -12.31 11.43
CA ILE A 168 2.43 -12.30 10.86
C ILE A 168 2.37 -12.21 9.33
N GLY A 169 1.46 -12.97 8.70
CA GLY A 169 1.26 -12.95 7.25
C GLY A 169 0.85 -11.58 6.71
N VAL A 170 -0.18 -10.96 7.29
CA VAL A 170 -0.65 -9.63 6.87
C VAL A 170 0.41 -8.56 7.10
N LEU A 171 1.16 -8.63 8.21
CA LEU A 171 2.22 -7.68 8.52
C LEU A 171 3.38 -7.80 7.52
N ALA A 172 3.74 -9.02 7.13
CA ALA A 172 4.78 -9.26 6.14
C ALA A 172 4.42 -8.64 4.77
N ILE A 173 3.18 -8.83 4.31
CA ILE A 173 2.72 -8.25 3.04
C ILE A 173 2.52 -6.73 3.14
N TYR A 174 2.10 -6.21 4.29
CA TYR A 174 2.05 -4.76 4.50
C TYR A 174 3.43 -4.12 4.29
N LEU A 175 4.47 -4.68 4.92
CA LEU A 175 5.84 -4.15 4.85
C LEU A 175 6.47 -4.38 3.47
N CYS A 176 6.59 -5.65 3.05
CA CYS A 176 7.24 -6.01 1.80
C CYS A 176 6.43 -5.54 0.58
N GLY A 177 5.10 -5.66 0.65
CA GLY A 177 4.20 -5.27 -0.43
C GLY A 177 4.20 -3.77 -0.67
N SER A 178 4.41 -2.92 0.33
CA SER A 178 4.55 -1.47 0.07
C SER A 178 5.73 -1.16 -0.85
N VAL A 179 6.83 -1.90 -0.70
CA VAL A 179 8.03 -1.69 -1.54
C VAL A 179 7.87 -2.38 -2.89
N ILE A 180 7.68 -3.70 -2.88
CA ILE A 180 7.62 -4.52 -4.09
C ILE A 180 6.37 -4.21 -4.90
N GLY A 181 5.23 -4.04 -4.22
CA GLY A 181 3.96 -3.70 -4.85
C GLY A 181 4.01 -2.36 -5.56
N THR A 182 4.68 -1.33 -5.00
CA THR A 182 4.82 -0.04 -5.70
C THR A 182 5.55 -0.20 -7.04
N VAL A 183 6.61 -1.00 -7.09
CA VAL A 183 7.33 -1.31 -8.35
C VAL A 183 6.44 -2.11 -9.30
N TRP A 184 5.72 -3.11 -8.78
CA TRP A 184 4.81 -3.94 -9.56
C TRP A 184 3.67 -3.13 -10.18
N PHE A 185 3.02 -2.26 -9.41
CA PHE A 185 1.94 -1.39 -9.87
C PHE A 185 2.43 -0.31 -10.82
N SER A 186 3.66 0.18 -10.65
CA SER A 186 4.33 1.05 -11.63
C SER A 186 4.44 0.36 -12.99
N ALA A 187 4.96 -0.86 -13.02
CA ALA A 187 5.08 -1.66 -14.24
C ALA A 187 3.70 -1.98 -14.85
N LEU A 188 2.73 -2.41 -14.04
CA LEU A 188 1.37 -2.66 -14.51
C LEU A 188 0.72 -1.41 -15.10
N GLY A 189 0.84 -0.25 -14.45
CA GLY A 189 0.31 1.02 -14.95
C GLY A 189 0.91 1.40 -16.31
N SER A 190 2.19 1.11 -16.52
CA SER A 190 2.89 1.37 -17.79
C SER A 190 2.46 0.43 -18.92
N LEU A 191 2.12 -0.82 -18.58
CA LEU A 191 1.70 -1.84 -19.54
C LEU A 191 0.18 -1.81 -19.79
N ALA A 192 -0.59 -1.26 -18.86
CA ALA A 192 -2.04 -1.23 -18.90
C ALA A 192 -2.61 -0.65 -20.21
N PRO A 193 -2.07 0.44 -20.81
CA PRO A 193 -2.53 0.93 -22.11
C PRO A 193 -2.48 -0.11 -23.24
N LEU A 194 -1.58 -1.09 -23.18
CA LEU A 194 -1.44 -2.14 -24.20
C LEU A 194 -2.64 -3.11 -24.24
N THR A 195 -3.47 -3.10 -23.20
CA THR A 195 -4.71 -3.91 -23.16
C THR A 195 -5.79 -3.39 -24.10
N GLY A 196 -5.68 -2.16 -24.60
CA GLY A 196 -6.71 -1.49 -25.40
C GLY A 196 -7.92 -1.02 -24.58
N LEU A 197 -7.91 -1.18 -23.25
CA LEU A 197 -8.98 -0.70 -22.37
C LEU A 197 -8.95 0.82 -22.23
N HIS A 198 -10.11 1.40 -21.97
CA HIS A 198 -10.24 2.84 -21.78
C HIS A 198 -9.40 3.32 -20.56
N PRO A 199 -8.63 4.43 -20.65
CA PRO A 199 -7.75 4.89 -19.58
C PRO A 199 -8.44 5.07 -18.23
N MET A 200 -9.69 5.57 -18.20
CA MET A 200 -10.47 5.66 -16.95
C MET A 200 -10.80 4.31 -16.31
N ALA A 201 -10.98 3.23 -17.10
CA ALA A 201 -11.20 1.89 -16.54
C ALA A 201 -9.90 1.34 -15.94
N LEU A 202 -8.77 1.57 -16.61
CA LEU A 202 -7.44 1.25 -16.09
C LEU A 202 -7.13 2.05 -14.82
N ALA A 203 -7.56 3.32 -14.77
CA ALA A 203 -7.45 4.17 -13.60
C ALA A 203 -8.22 3.62 -12.40
N ALA A 204 -9.43 3.09 -12.62
CA ALA A 204 -10.19 2.44 -11.56
C ALA A 204 -9.42 1.24 -10.97
N GLY A 205 -8.71 0.46 -11.81
CA GLY A 205 -7.86 -0.64 -11.34
C GLY A 205 -6.58 -0.21 -10.61
N SER A 206 -6.14 1.04 -10.77
CA SER A 206 -4.97 1.56 -10.05
C SER A 206 -5.26 1.93 -8.59
N GLY A 207 -6.53 2.09 -8.23
CA GLY A 207 -6.99 2.31 -6.87
C GLY A 207 -7.10 1.00 -6.09
N VAL A 208 -6.07 0.69 -5.32
CA VAL A 208 -5.97 -0.57 -4.55
C VAL A 208 -5.96 -0.38 -3.04
N GLY A 209 -6.29 0.83 -2.58
CA GLY A 209 -6.27 1.22 -1.17
C GLY A 209 -4.87 1.56 -0.64
N SER A 210 -3.89 1.77 -1.52
CA SER A 210 -2.52 2.18 -1.17
C SER A 210 -2.11 3.44 -1.92
N GLY A 211 -1.75 4.50 -1.19
CA GLY A 211 -1.35 5.76 -1.80
C GLY A 211 -0.06 5.69 -2.61
N SER A 212 0.91 4.87 -2.19
CA SER A 212 2.17 4.70 -2.93
C SER A 212 1.96 3.92 -4.23
N MET A 213 1.17 2.84 -4.19
CA MET A 213 0.87 2.03 -5.37
C MET A 213 -0.03 2.77 -6.35
N LEU A 214 -1.02 3.52 -5.83
CA LEU A 214 -1.85 4.44 -6.62
C LEU A 214 -0.96 5.42 -7.39
N SER A 215 -0.09 6.15 -6.67
CA SER A 215 0.77 7.17 -7.28
C SER A 215 1.70 6.58 -8.35
N ALA A 216 2.17 5.35 -8.14
CA ALA A 216 3.02 4.65 -9.10
C ALA A 216 2.24 4.22 -10.35
N ALA A 217 1.12 3.52 -10.17
CA ALA A 217 0.31 3.04 -11.29
C ALA A 217 -0.32 4.18 -12.08
N SER A 218 -0.97 5.13 -11.41
CA SER A 218 -1.62 6.27 -12.07
C SER A 218 -0.59 7.20 -12.70
N GLY A 219 0.57 7.39 -12.05
CA GLY A 219 1.67 8.19 -12.59
C GLY A 219 2.28 7.58 -13.87
N ALA A 220 2.38 6.26 -13.94
CA ALA A 220 2.80 5.56 -15.16
C ALA A 220 1.71 5.62 -16.25
N LEU A 221 0.45 5.45 -15.86
CA LEU A 221 -0.70 5.39 -16.77
C LEU A 221 -0.97 6.71 -17.51
N ILE A 222 -0.73 7.86 -16.86
CA ILE A 222 -0.94 9.18 -17.50
C ILE A 222 0.13 9.55 -18.52
N HIS A 223 1.21 8.77 -18.62
CA HIS A 223 2.29 9.06 -19.55
C HIS A 223 1.80 8.90 -20.99
N GLY A 224 1.83 9.99 -21.76
CA GLY A 224 1.32 10.02 -23.14
C GLY A 224 -0.17 10.30 -23.28
N LEU A 225 -0.89 10.58 -22.18
CA LEU A 225 -2.26 11.08 -22.24
C LEU A 225 -2.27 12.62 -22.36
N ASP A 226 -3.33 13.16 -22.96
CA ASP A 226 -3.59 14.60 -22.92
C ASP A 226 -3.90 15.06 -21.49
N GLU A 227 -3.67 16.34 -21.20
CA GLU A 227 -3.79 16.89 -19.84
C GLU A 227 -5.21 16.73 -19.25
N VAL A 228 -6.24 16.84 -20.08
CA VAL A 228 -7.64 16.74 -19.65
C VAL A 228 -7.97 15.29 -19.28
N MET A 229 -7.57 14.33 -20.10
CA MET A 229 -7.73 12.90 -19.81
C MET A 229 -6.88 12.47 -18.61
N ALA A 230 -5.65 12.97 -18.49
CA ALA A 230 -4.77 12.70 -17.36
C ALA A 230 -5.41 13.16 -16.04
N GLN A 231 -6.00 14.36 -16.00
CA GLN A 231 -6.74 14.82 -14.82
C GLN A 231 -7.93 13.92 -14.48
N LYS A 232 -8.72 13.50 -15.47
CA LYS A 232 -9.84 12.56 -15.25
C LYS A 232 -9.35 11.21 -14.71
N VAL A 233 -8.28 10.66 -15.30
CA VAL A 233 -7.64 9.42 -14.85
C VAL A 233 -7.21 9.53 -13.38
N LEU A 234 -6.54 10.63 -13.01
CA LEU A 234 -6.14 10.86 -11.62
C LEU A 234 -7.34 10.98 -10.67
N SER A 235 -8.42 11.66 -11.08
CA SER A 235 -9.66 11.73 -10.28
C SER A 235 -10.30 10.36 -10.09
N VAL A 236 -10.38 9.53 -11.14
CA VAL A 236 -10.95 8.17 -11.06
C VAL A 236 -10.10 7.26 -10.19
N ALA A 237 -8.78 7.33 -10.35
CA ALA A 237 -7.82 6.56 -9.56
C ALA A 237 -7.92 6.92 -8.06
N ALA A 238 -8.00 8.22 -7.74
CA ALA A 238 -8.19 8.70 -6.37
C ALA A 238 -9.53 8.25 -5.78
N ALA A 239 -10.62 8.34 -6.55
CA ALA A 239 -11.95 7.88 -6.14
C ALA A 239 -11.96 6.37 -5.83
N SER A 240 -11.40 5.56 -6.75
CA SER A 240 -11.26 4.12 -6.57
C SER A 240 -10.44 3.80 -5.32
N ASN A 241 -9.28 4.45 -5.14
CA ASN A 241 -8.42 4.19 -3.99
C ASN A 241 -9.10 4.56 -2.66
N LEU A 242 -9.81 5.68 -2.62
CA LEU A 242 -10.57 6.09 -1.44
C LEU A 242 -11.69 5.10 -1.12
N LEU A 243 -12.40 4.62 -2.14
CA LEU A 243 -13.43 3.60 -2.01
C LEU A 243 -12.85 2.29 -1.47
N SER A 244 -11.74 1.81 -2.01
CA SER A 244 -11.05 0.61 -1.53
C SER A 244 -10.50 0.78 -0.11
N SER A 245 -9.98 1.95 0.25
CA SER A 245 -9.53 2.22 1.63
C SER A 245 -10.70 2.20 2.63
N ALA A 246 -11.87 2.70 2.25
CA ALA A 246 -13.05 2.75 3.12
C ALA A 246 -13.80 1.41 3.18
N LEU A 247 -14.14 0.84 2.02
CA LEU A 247 -14.93 -0.39 1.91
C LEU A 247 -14.08 -1.65 2.04
N GLY A 248 -12.78 -1.60 1.75
CA GLY A 248 -11.91 -2.77 1.76
C GLY A 248 -11.84 -3.46 3.11
N ALA A 249 -11.97 -2.72 4.22
CA ALA A 249 -12.05 -3.31 5.56
C ALA A 249 -13.32 -4.17 5.74
N LEU A 250 -14.46 -3.67 5.25
CA LEU A 250 -15.74 -4.37 5.30
C LEU A 250 -15.73 -5.57 4.35
N SER A 251 -15.27 -5.36 3.11
CA SER A 251 -15.10 -6.40 2.09
C SER A 251 -14.21 -7.54 2.62
N LEU A 252 -13.07 -7.21 3.22
CA LEU A 252 -12.19 -8.19 3.86
C LEU A 252 -12.89 -8.94 5.00
N THR A 253 -13.57 -8.23 5.89
CA THR A 253 -14.20 -8.82 7.08
C THR A 253 -15.31 -9.82 6.69
N TYR A 254 -16.20 -9.41 5.80
CA TYR A 254 -17.41 -10.16 5.48
C TYR A 254 -17.27 -11.10 4.28
N LEU A 255 -16.35 -10.82 3.34
CA LEU A 255 -16.17 -11.61 2.12
C LEU A 255 -14.78 -12.23 2.06
N GLY A 256 -13.73 -11.41 2.15
CA GLY A 256 -12.35 -11.82 1.93
C GLY A 256 -11.85 -12.91 2.90
N LEU A 257 -12.10 -12.75 4.19
CA LEU A 257 -11.67 -13.72 5.21
C LEU A 257 -12.46 -15.03 5.19
N PRO A 258 -13.81 -15.03 5.14
CA PRO A 258 -14.55 -16.27 4.96
C PRO A 258 -14.14 -17.03 3.70
N LEU A 259 -13.91 -16.30 2.60
CA LEU A 259 -13.44 -16.89 1.34
C LEU A 259 -12.04 -17.48 1.47
N SER A 260 -11.11 -16.75 2.08
CA SER A 260 -9.73 -17.18 2.30
C SER A 260 -9.66 -18.43 3.17
N GLU A 261 -10.44 -18.49 4.27
CA GLU A 261 -10.51 -19.68 5.12
C GLU A 261 -11.12 -20.88 4.38
N LYS A 262 -12.14 -20.65 3.54
CA LYS A 262 -12.76 -21.72 2.76
C LYS A 262 -11.78 -22.31 1.75
N ILE A 263 -11.08 -21.46 0.99
CA ILE A 263 -10.05 -21.88 0.03
C ILE A 263 -8.92 -22.60 0.76
N TYR A 264 -8.43 -22.04 1.87
CA TYR A 264 -7.40 -22.67 2.69
C TYR A 264 -7.79 -24.09 3.10
N LYS A 265 -9.00 -24.27 3.65
CA LYS A 265 -9.50 -25.59 4.06
C LYS A 265 -9.56 -26.58 2.91
N ILE A 266 -9.97 -26.16 1.71
CA ILE A 266 -10.04 -27.04 0.53
C ILE A 266 -8.64 -27.56 0.19
N PHE A 267 -7.66 -26.67 0.05
CA PHE A 267 -6.30 -27.04 -0.37
C PHE A 267 -5.52 -27.82 0.70
N THR A 268 -5.73 -27.54 2.00
CA THR A 268 -5.07 -28.33 3.06
C THR A 268 -5.69 -29.70 3.30
N LYS A 269 -6.93 -29.92 2.85
CA LYS A 269 -7.59 -31.23 2.99
C LYS A 269 -7.10 -32.22 1.93
N GLU A 270 -6.62 -31.73 0.80
CA GLU A 270 -5.99 -32.55 -0.26
C GLU A 270 -4.57 -33.01 0.10
N GLU A 271 -3.83 -32.28 0.95
CA GLU A 271 -2.49 -32.68 1.42
C GLU A 271 -2.49 -33.81 2.47
N THR A 272 -3.67 -34.26 2.94
CA THR A 272 -3.82 -35.31 3.96
C THR A 272 -4.36 -36.64 3.41
N VAL A 273 -4.37 -36.82 2.08
CA VAL A 273 -4.68 -38.08 1.39
C VAL A 273 -3.46 -38.54 0.61
#